data_AF-A0A8D1NDU2-F1
#
_entry.id   AF-A0A8D1NDU2-F1
#
_cell.length_a   1.000
_cell.length_b   1.000
_cell.length_c   1.000
_cell.angle_alpha   90.00
_cell.angle_beta   90.00
_cell.angle_gamma   90.00
#
_symmetry.space_group_name_H-M   'P 1'
#
loop_
_entity.id
_entity.type
_entity.pdbx_description
1 polymer ?
#
loop_
_entity_poly.entity_id
_entity_poly.type
_entity_poly.pdbx_seq_one_letter_code
_entity_poly.pdbx_strand_id
1 'polypeptide(L)'
;MALPTLPSSWCSRRLLDQQAARQRHREQEAQLRQQWDENSRYFKMSDICSSKQAEWSSRSSYQRSMHAYQREKMKEEGRKRLEARRQRLRQLLLEEQDLLVRELEELRLSMNLRERRIRERHGNLKSAREEQRKLIAEQLLYEHWKKNNPQLREIELDLHKKHVINSWEMQKEEKKQQEADEEEKEKRYENEYERARWEALARMKAEEERRQLEGKLQAEALRQQMEELKVKEMEATKLKKEQENLLKQRWELERLEEERKQMAALRQKAELGRFLRHQYNVQLNRRTQQIQEELEADKRILQVLLEEEDENQRLHLARRERALADAAWMKRVIEEQLQLEKAREAELQMLLREEAKEMWEKREAEWARERSARDRLMSEVLTGRQQQIQEKIEQNRRAQEESLRHREQLIRHLEEARESARREKEESEELKSARKQELEAQVGLCPGWRPPPMEGMSMGSQPCWVPVPSWHWVQGPLTYFHSLACSLSRKPTFQSSGCPFLFPAGTLTLLVVEFSWAPGPPAPMRAWLPLLSLTSFLSASASTWLTGHLSLFIHFST
;
A
#
# COMPACT_ATOMS: atom_id res chain seq x y z
N MET A 1 136.15 -223.86 -19.42
CA MET A 1 135.30 -223.64 -18.23
C MET A 1 134.30 -222.52 -18.54
N ALA A 2 133.07 -222.43 -18.03
CA ALA A 2 132.42 -223.07 -16.87
C ALA A 2 132.71 -222.49 -15.46
N LEU A 3 132.60 -221.20 -15.10
CA LEU A 3 132.41 -219.90 -15.81
C LEU A 3 131.06 -219.75 -16.56
N PRO A 4 130.53 -218.55 -16.87
CA PRO A 4 131.36 -217.46 -17.36
C PRO A 4 131.00 -216.06 -16.87
N THR A 5 130.81 -215.17 -17.84
CA THR A 5 131.48 -213.90 -17.84
C THR A 5 130.45 -212.80 -17.64
N LEU A 6 130.44 -212.31 -16.42
CA LEU A 6 130.72 -210.90 -16.10
C LEU A 6 131.12 -210.06 -17.34
N PRO A 7 130.65 -208.80 -17.52
CA PRO A 7 130.31 -207.87 -16.43
C PRO A 7 129.06 -206.96 -16.63
N SER A 8 128.35 -206.67 -15.52
CA SER A 8 127.47 -205.49 -15.26
C SER A 8 126.00 -205.37 -15.76
N SER A 9 125.50 -206.10 -16.76
CA SER A 9 124.29 -205.69 -17.51
C SER A 9 122.88 -205.91 -16.88
N TRP A 10 122.74 -206.49 -15.68
CA TRP A 10 121.44 -207.06 -15.23
C TRP A 10 120.56 -206.22 -14.27
N CYS A 11 121.05 -205.15 -13.63
CA CYS A 11 120.26 -204.45 -12.60
C CYS A 11 119.26 -203.40 -13.13
N SER A 12 119.39 -202.94 -14.38
CA SER A 12 118.54 -201.91 -14.98
C SER A 12 117.04 -202.25 -14.99
N ARG A 13 116.69 -203.54 -14.91
CA ARG A 13 115.30 -204.02 -15.01
C ARG A 13 114.43 -203.67 -13.80
N ARG A 14 114.98 -203.79 -12.58
CA ARG A 14 114.23 -203.47 -11.33
C ARG A 14 113.79 -202.01 -11.27
N LEU A 15 114.53 -201.10 -11.91
CA LEU A 15 114.21 -199.67 -11.95
C LEU A 15 112.89 -199.41 -12.68
N LEU A 16 112.61 -200.14 -13.77
CA LEU A 16 111.34 -200.04 -14.50
C LEU A 16 110.20 -200.76 -13.76
N ASP A 17 110.41 -202.00 -13.32
CA ASP A 17 109.33 -202.82 -12.76
C ASP A 17 108.72 -202.19 -11.48
N GLN A 18 109.55 -201.56 -10.64
CA GLN A 18 109.06 -200.83 -9.46
C GLN A 18 108.36 -199.50 -9.77
N GLN A 19 108.60 -198.89 -10.93
CA GLN A 19 107.90 -197.68 -11.35
C GLN A 19 106.54 -198.02 -11.97
N ALA A 20 106.46 -199.08 -12.78
CA ALA A 20 105.22 -199.57 -13.37
C ALA A 20 104.19 -200.01 -12.31
N ALA A 21 104.61 -200.72 -11.26
CA ALA A 21 103.72 -201.11 -10.16
C ALA A 21 103.16 -199.89 -9.39
N ARG A 22 103.98 -198.83 -9.23
CA ARG A 22 103.58 -197.58 -8.54
C ARG A 22 102.58 -196.74 -9.33
N GLN A 23 102.47 -196.90 -10.65
CA GLN A 23 101.46 -196.21 -11.45
C GLN A 23 100.09 -196.89 -11.35
N ARG A 24 100.03 -198.23 -11.53
CA ARG A 24 98.75 -198.97 -11.53
C ARG A 24 97.97 -198.86 -10.20
N HIS A 25 98.66 -198.87 -9.05
CA HIS A 25 97.99 -198.74 -7.75
C HIS A 25 97.34 -197.36 -7.56
N ARG A 26 97.94 -196.29 -8.11
CA ARG A 26 97.39 -194.92 -8.01
C ARG A 26 96.16 -194.74 -8.89
N GLU A 27 96.13 -195.38 -10.05
CA GLU A 27 95.00 -195.33 -10.98
C GLU A 27 93.76 -196.04 -10.40
N GLN A 28 93.94 -197.16 -9.70
CA GLN A 28 92.84 -197.87 -9.02
C GLN A 28 92.28 -197.09 -7.81
N GLU A 29 93.13 -196.45 -7.00
CA GLU A 29 92.66 -195.57 -5.91
C GLU A 29 91.91 -194.33 -6.41
N ALA A 30 92.31 -193.77 -7.56
CA ALA A 30 91.67 -192.59 -8.15
C ALA A 30 90.22 -192.87 -8.59
N GLN A 31 89.96 -194.04 -9.19
CA GLN A 31 88.61 -194.42 -9.65
C GLN A 31 87.63 -194.62 -8.50
N LEU A 32 88.07 -195.25 -7.40
CA LEU A 32 87.24 -195.45 -6.20
C LEU A 32 86.77 -194.12 -5.58
N ARG A 33 87.62 -193.09 -5.57
CA ARG A 33 87.26 -191.78 -5.00
C ARG A 33 86.18 -191.05 -5.81
N GLN A 34 86.27 -191.08 -7.15
CA GLN A 34 85.30 -190.41 -8.01
C GLN A 34 83.88 -190.97 -7.82
N GLN A 35 83.72 -192.29 -7.68
CA GLN A 35 82.41 -192.91 -7.43
C GLN A 35 81.78 -192.49 -6.09
N TRP A 36 82.58 -192.27 -5.05
CA TRP A 36 82.08 -191.85 -3.73
C TRP A 36 81.65 -190.39 -3.72
N ASP A 37 82.38 -189.51 -4.42
CA ASP A 37 82.05 -188.09 -4.52
C ASP A 37 80.72 -187.87 -5.26
N GLU A 38 80.49 -188.59 -6.36
CA GLU A 38 79.23 -188.54 -7.12
C GLU A 38 78.03 -189.00 -6.30
N ASN A 39 78.16 -190.13 -5.58
CA ASN A 39 77.09 -190.64 -4.71
C ASN A 39 76.76 -189.64 -3.58
N SER A 40 77.76 -189.02 -2.96
CA SER A 40 77.52 -188.06 -1.86
C SER A 40 76.75 -186.80 -2.30
N ARG A 41 76.90 -186.38 -3.56
CA ARG A 41 76.21 -185.21 -4.12
C ARG A 41 74.74 -185.47 -4.37
N TYR A 42 74.38 -186.70 -4.79
CA TYR A 42 72.99 -187.06 -5.07
C TYR A 42 72.11 -187.01 -3.80
N PHE A 43 72.55 -187.63 -2.71
CA PHE A 43 71.79 -187.64 -1.45
C PHE A 43 71.59 -186.23 -0.86
N LYS A 44 72.63 -185.39 -0.86
CA LYS A 44 72.53 -183.99 -0.39
C LYS A 44 71.51 -183.16 -1.18
N MET A 45 71.40 -183.36 -2.49
CA MET A 45 70.38 -182.69 -3.31
C MET A 45 68.97 -183.17 -2.94
N SER A 46 68.80 -184.48 -2.72
CA SER A 46 67.52 -185.10 -2.34
C SER A 46 66.98 -184.56 -1.00
N ASP A 47 67.84 -184.45 0.01
CA ASP A 47 67.44 -183.99 1.36
C ASP A 47 66.94 -182.54 1.36
N ILE A 48 67.57 -181.65 0.58
CA ILE A 48 67.18 -180.24 0.46
C ILE A 48 65.80 -180.11 -0.19
N CYS A 49 65.55 -180.87 -1.26
CA CYS A 49 64.26 -180.89 -1.95
C CYS A 49 63.15 -181.42 -1.03
N SER A 50 63.41 -182.52 -0.30
CA SER A 50 62.47 -183.11 0.67
C SER A 50 62.08 -182.12 1.78
N SER A 51 63.07 -181.41 2.35
CA SER A 51 62.87 -180.41 3.40
C SER A 51 61.92 -179.28 2.97
N LYS A 52 62.13 -178.69 1.78
CA LYS A 52 61.28 -177.58 1.29
C LYS A 52 59.86 -178.02 0.90
N GLN A 53 59.72 -179.24 0.37
CA GLN A 53 58.41 -179.84 0.09
C GLN A 53 57.55 -179.94 1.37
N ALA A 54 58.16 -180.30 2.50
CA ALA A 54 57.49 -180.43 3.80
C ALA A 54 57.06 -179.07 4.40
N GLU A 55 57.89 -178.02 4.28
CA GLU A 55 57.53 -176.68 4.75
C GLU A 55 56.32 -176.11 4.00
N TRP A 56 56.31 -176.21 2.66
CA TRP A 56 55.25 -175.66 1.81
C TRP A 56 53.91 -176.38 1.94
N SER A 57 53.94 -177.70 2.15
CA SER A 57 52.73 -178.50 2.43
C SER A 57 52.24 -178.38 3.88
N SER A 58 52.96 -177.68 4.76
CA SER A 58 52.55 -177.53 6.16
C SER A 58 51.30 -176.66 6.33
N ARG A 59 50.37 -177.12 7.18
CA ARG A 59 49.12 -176.41 7.54
C ARG A 59 49.36 -175.00 8.10
N SER A 60 50.55 -174.75 8.66
CA SER A 60 50.95 -173.44 9.21
C SER A 60 51.19 -172.38 8.12
N SER A 61 51.64 -172.78 6.92
CA SER A 61 51.92 -171.88 5.80
C SER A 61 50.63 -171.21 5.29
N TYR A 62 49.59 -172.03 5.06
CA TYR A 62 48.28 -171.58 4.58
C TYR A 62 47.62 -170.55 5.51
N GLN A 63 47.64 -170.78 6.82
CA GLN A 63 47.03 -169.85 7.80
C GLN A 63 47.72 -168.48 7.83
N ARG A 64 49.05 -168.42 7.67
CA ARG A 64 49.78 -167.13 7.58
C ARG A 64 49.39 -166.34 6.34
N SER A 65 49.21 -167.02 5.20
CA SER A 65 48.77 -166.39 3.94
C SER A 65 47.38 -165.77 4.08
N MET A 66 46.41 -166.52 4.62
CA MET A 66 45.02 -166.03 4.79
C MET A 66 44.92 -164.81 5.72
N HIS A 67 45.70 -164.75 6.80
CA HIS A 67 45.74 -163.59 7.69
C HIS A 67 46.52 -162.37 7.14
N ALA A 68 47.33 -162.55 6.09
CA ALA A 68 47.91 -161.42 5.35
C ALA A 68 46.83 -160.79 4.45
N TYR A 69 46.16 -161.61 3.64
CA TYR A 69 45.10 -161.20 2.71
C TYR A 69 43.97 -160.41 3.40
N GLN A 70 43.46 -160.89 4.53
CA GLN A 70 42.40 -160.20 5.28
C GLN A 70 42.81 -158.80 5.76
N ARG A 71 44.09 -158.59 6.11
CA ARG A 71 44.60 -157.29 6.57
C ARG A 71 44.79 -156.29 5.43
N GLU A 72 45.07 -156.75 4.22
CA GLU A 72 45.13 -155.87 3.05
C GLU A 72 43.74 -155.40 2.62
N LYS A 73 42.75 -156.29 2.58
CA LYS A 73 41.36 -155.94 2.24
C LYS A 73 40.80 -154.80 3.11
N MET A 74 41.04 -154.83 4.43
CA MET A 74 40.59 -153.75 5.33
C MET A 74 41.31 -152.41 5.05
N LYS A 75 42.57 -152.42 4.59
CA LYS A 75 43.29 -151.20 4.19
C LYS A 75 42.75 -150.64 2.87
N GLU A 76 42.37 -151.48 1.92
CA GLU A 76 41.73 -151.06 0.67
C GLU A 76 40.38 -150.40 0.90
N GLU A 77 39.55 -150.94 1.80
CA GLU A 77 38.29 -150.32 2.19
C GLU A 77 38.48 -148.97 2.90
N GLY A 78 39.60 -148.80 3.62
CA GLY A 78 40.02 -147.51 4.16
C GLY A 78 40.41 -146.50 3.07
N ARG A 79 41.18 -146.94 2.06
CA ARG A 79 41.56 -146.11 0.89
C ARG A 79 40.31 -145.64 0.13
N LYS A 80 39.39 -146.55 -0.19
CA LYS A 80 38.11 -146.24 -0.88
C LYS A 80 37.28 -145.19 -0.12
N ARG A 81 37.17 -145.31 1.21
CA ARG A 81 36.47 -144.31 2.05
C ARG A 81 37.14 -142.93 2.00
N LEU A 82 38.46 -142.87 1.96
CA LEU A 82 39.22 -141.62 1.90
C LEU A 82 39.18 -140.98 0.50
N GLU A 83 39.19 -141.79 -0.56
CA GLU A 83 38.97 -141.36 -1.94
C GLU A 83 37.56 -140.79 -2.15
N ALA A 84 36.52 -141.44 -1.64
CA ALA A 84 35.15 -140.94 -1.66
C ALA A 84 34.96 -139.62 -0.87
N ARG A 85 35.83 -139.33 0.13
CA ARG A 85 35.87 -138.01 0.79
C ARG A 85 36.61 -136.97 -0.07
N ARG A 86 37.73 -137.35 -0.70
CA ARG A 86 38.48 -136.49 -1.64
C ARG A 86 37.66 -136.12 -2.87
N GLN A 87 36.85 -137.04 -3.41
CA GLN A 87 35.95 -136.79 -4.54
C GLN A 87 34.87 -135.75 -4.18
N ARG A 88 34.21 -135.90 -3.02
CA ARG A 88 33.23 -134.89 -2.54
C ARG A 88 33.84 -133.51 -2.32
N LEU A 89 35.06 -133.42 -1.79
CA LEU A 89 35.77 -132.14 -1.68
C LEU A 89 36.13 -131.54 -3.04
N ARG A 90 36.50 -132.36 -4.03
CA ARG A 90 36.74 -131.89 -5.41
C ARG A 90 35.47 -131.37 -6.07
N GLN A 91 34.31 -131.99 -5.82
CA GLN A 91 33.02 -131.52 -6.34
C GLN A 91 32.68 -130.14 -5.79
N LEU A 92 32.73 -129.94 -4.47
CA LEU A 92 32.50 -128.63 -3.86
C LEU A 92 33.46 -127.54 -4.39
N LEU A 93 34.75 -127.85 -4.54
CA LEU A 93 35.73 -126.91 -5.10
C LEU A 93 35.52 -126.59 -6.58
N LEU A 94 34.88 -127.48 -7.35
CA LEU A 94 34.48 -127.21 -8.74
C LEU A 94 33.20 -126.36 -8.78
N GLU A 95 32.22 -126.67 -7.93
CA GLU A 95 31.00 -125.88 -7.78
C GLU A 95 31.30 -124.43 -7.37
N GLU A 96 32.23 -124.21 -6.42
CA GLU A 96 32.74 -122.89 -6.04
C GLU A 96 33.46 -122.17 -7.21
N GLN A 97 34.26 -122.88 -8.01
CA GLN A 97 34.91 -122.31 -9.20
C GLN A 97 33.90 -121.91 -10.28
N ASP A 98 32.92 -122.77 -10.57
CA ASP A 98 31.88 -122.51 -11.58
C ASP A 98 31.01 -121.30 -11.20
N LEU A 99 30.72 -121.11 -9.90
CA LEU A 99 30.02 -119.92 -9.41
C LEU A 99 30.85 -118.64 -9.59
N LEU A 100 32.12 -118.65 -9.19
CA LEU A 100 33.01 -117.49 -9.34
C LEU A 100 33.26 -117.13 -10.82
N VAL A 101 33.32 -118.12 -11.71
CA VAL A 101 33.41 -117.88 -13.17
C VAL A 101 32.16 -117.16 -13.69
N ARG A 102 30.96 -117.57 -13.27
CA ARG A 102 29.70 -116.91 -13.67
C ARG A 102 29.63 -115.47 -13.18
N GLU A 103 29.99 -115.21 -11.92
CA GLU A 103 30.04 -113.84 -11.37
C GLU A 103 31.00 -112.94 -12.16
N LEU A 104 32.17 -113.46 -12.56
CA LEU A 104 33.13 -112.74 -13.42
C LEU A 104 32.59 -112.49 -14.84
N GLU A 105 31.82 -113.40 -15.41
CA GLU A 105 31.17 -113.23 -16.72
C GLU A 105 30.04 -112.20 -16.67
N GLU A 106 29.19 -112.23 -15.63
CA GLU A 106 28.15 -111.23 -15.40
C GLU A 106 28.73 -109.83 -15.20
N LEU A 107 29.81 -109.70 -14.43
CA LEU A 107 30.54 -108.44 -14.25
C LEU A 107 31.13 -107.93 -15.59
N ARG A 108 31.72 -108.81 -16.42
CA ARG A 108 32.21 -108.46 -17.76
C ARG A 108 31.09 -107.98 -18.69
N LEU A 109 29.93 -108.65 -18.69
CA LEU A 109 28.76 -108.23 -19.47
C LEU A 109 28.23 -106.87 -19.00
N SER A 110 28.18 -106.63 -17.68
CA SER A 110 27.76 -105.34 -17.11
C SER A 110 28.69 -104.18 -17.52
N MET A 111 30.01 -104.44 -17.59
CA MET A 111 31.02 -103.48 -18.05
C MET A 111 30.87 -103.19 -19.55
N ASN A 112 30.68 -104.20 -20.39
CA ASN A 112 30.45 -104.01 -21.83
C ASN A 112 29.18 -103.16 -22.09
N LEU A 113 28.11 -103.36 -21.31
CA LEU A 113 26.89 -102.54 -21.37
C LEU A 113 27.13 -101.11 -20.84
N ARG A 114 27.99 -100.92 -19.84
CA ARG A 114 28.41 -99.59 -19.36
C ARG A 114 29.20 -98.84 -20.43
N GLU A 115 30.16 -99.49 -21.07
CA GLU A 115 30.92 -98.89 -22.18
C GLU A 115 30.04 -98.51 -23.36
N ARG A 116 29.11 -99.39 -23.79
CA ARG A 116 28.23 -99.12 -24.93
C ARG A 116 27.38 -97.86 -24.68
N ARG A 117 26.79 -97.74 -23.48
CA ARG A 117 26.09 -96.52 -23.03
C ARG A 117 26.97 -95.27 -22.95
N ILE A 118 28.25 -95.39 -22.61
CA ILE A 118 29.20 -94.26 -22.62
C ILE A 118 29.50 -93.83 -24.06
N ARG A 119 29.71 -94.77 -24.99
CA ARG A 119 29.92 -94.48 -26.42
C ARG A 119 28.69 -93.81 -27.06
N GLU A 120 27.49 -94.30 -26.76
CA GLU A 120 26.22 -93.70 -27.19
C GLU A 120 26.07 -92.26 -26.66
N ARG A 121 26.27 -92.05 -25.34
CA ARG A 121 26.25 -90.70 -24.74
C ARG A 121 27.28 -89.76 -25.37
N HIS A 122 28.48 -90.25 -25.65
CA HIS A 122 29.52 -89.47 -26.35
C HIS A 122 29.12 -89.14 -27.80
N GLY A 123 28.48 -90.08 -28.51
CA GLY A 123 27.90 -89.84 -29.84
C GLY A 123 26.81 -88.76 -29.84
N ASN A 124 25.91 -88.80 -28.86
CA ASN A 124 24.83 -87.82 -28.69
C ASN A 124 25.37 -86.44 -28.31
N LEU A 125 26.39 -86.36 -27.43
CA LEU A 125 27.04 -85.09 -27.11
C LEU A 125 27.84 -84.53 -28.29
N LYS A 126 28.42 -85.38 -29.15
CA LYS A 126 29.14 -84.96 -30.35
C LYS A 126 28.20 -84.43 -31.43
N SER A 127 27.01 -85.03 -31.60
CA SER A 127 25.97 -84.55 -32.53
C SER A 127 25.34 -83.25 -32.04
N ALA A 128 24.92 -83.15 -30.77
CA ALA A 128 24.36 -81.91 -30.21
C ALA A 128 25.34 -80.71 -30.30
N ARG A 129 26.64 -80.93 -30.08
CA ARG A 129 27.67 -79.89 -30.30
C ARG A 129 27.81 -79.51 -31.78
N GLU A 130 27.60 -80.44 -32.70
CA GLU A 130 27.65 -80.18 -34.14
C GLU A 130 26.41 -79.41 -34.62
N GLU A 131 25.24 -79.73 -34.10
CA GLU A 131 23.99 -78.99 -34.32
C GLU A 131 24.10 -77.56 -33.82
N GLN A 132 24.63 -77.35 -32.60
CA GLN A 132 24.91 -76.00 -32.09
C GLN A 132 25.91 -75.23 -32.98
N ARG A 133 26.97 -75.89 -33.48
CA ARG A 133 27.90 -75.27 -34.42
C ARG A 133 27.23 -74.88 -35.75
N LYS A 134 26.33 -75.71 -36.27
CA LYS A 134 25.54 -75.39 -37.48
C LYS A 134 24.61 -74.20 -37.26
N LEU A 135 23.85 -74.19 -36.17
CA LEU A 135 22.96 -73.06 -35.83
C LEU A 135 23.73 -71.75 -35.66
N ILE A 136 24.90 -71.78 -35.01
CA ILE A 136 25.77 -70.59 -34.88
C ILE A 136 26.32 -70.16 -36.25
N ALA A 137 26.72 -71.10 -37.10
CA ALA A 137 27.17 -70.80 -38.46
C ALA A 137 26.04 -70.19 -39.31
N GLU A 138 24.83 -70.72 -39.24
CA GLU A 138 23.64 -70.21 -39.92
C GLU A 138 23.26 -68.80 -39.44
N GLN A 139 23.28 -68.55 -38.12
CA GLN A 139 23.06 -67.22 -37.56
C GLN A 139 24.13 -66.20 -38.00
N LEU A 140 25.41 -66.60 -37.98
CA LEU A 140 26.51 -65.74 -38.42
C LEU A 140 26.45 -65.46 -39.92
N LEU A 141 26.06 -66.45 -40.74
CA LEU A 141 25.82 -66.27 -42.17
C LEU A 141 24.64 -65.33 -42.44
N TYR A 142 23.55 -65.44 -41.66
CA TYR A 142 22.40 -64.55 -41.77
C TYR A 142 22.74 -63.10 -41.37
N GLU A 143 23.45 -62.91 -40.25
CA GLU A 143 23.94 -61.60 -39.81
C GLU A 143 24.94 -60.99 -40.81
N HIS A 144 25.81 -61.81 -41.40
CA HIS A 144 26.75 -61.39 -42.43
C HIS A 144 26.03 -60.98 -43.72
N TRP A 145 25.04 -61.76 -44.15
CA TRP A 145 24.17 -61.41 -45.28
C TRP A 145 23.40 -60.12 -45.04
N LYS A 146 22.77 -59.97 -43.86
CA LYS A 146 22.03 -58.77 -43.47
C LYS A 146 22.91 -57.51 -43.56
N LYS A 147 24.13 -57.57 -43.00
CA LYS A 147 25.09 -56.45 -42.99
C LYS A 147 25.69 -56.14 -44.36
N ASN A 148 25.79 -57.14 -45.26
CA ASN A 148 26.41 -56.99 -46.57
C ASN A 148 25.42 -56.73 -47.72
N ASN A 149 24.13 -56.99 -47.53
CA ASN A 149 23.11 -56.69 -48.52
C ASN A 149 22.96 -55.16 -48.70
N PRO A 150 23.21 -54.60 -49.91
CA PRO A 150 23.12 -53.16 -50.13
C PRO A 150 21.71 -52.61 -49.92
N GLN A 151 20.66 -53.35 -50.33
CA GLN A 151 19.28 -52.91 -50.24
C GLN A 151 18.81 -52.74 -48.79
N LEU A 152 19.25 -53.61 -47.88
CA LEU A 152 18.93 -53.48 -46.46
C LEU A 152 19.63 -52.27 -45.83
N ARG A 153 20.88 -51.98 -46.22
CA ARG A 153 21.61 -50.78 -45.76
C ARG A 153 20.96 -49.49 -46.27
N GLU A 154 20.49 -49.47 -47.51
CA GLU A 154 19.73 -48.33 -48.06
C GLU A 154 18.44 -48.07 -47.26
N ILE A 155 17.69 -49.13 -46.95
CA ILE A 155 16.46 -49.04 -46.13
C ILE A 155 16.77 -48.58 -44.69
N GLU A 156 17.80 -49.14 -44.04
CA GLU A 156 18.23 -48.72 -42.69
C GLU A 156 18.68 -47.25 -42.67
N LEU A 157 19.42 -46.80 -43.68
CA LEU A 157 19.82 -45.41 -43.85
C LEU A 157 18.61 -44.48 -44.10
N ASP A 158 17.63 -44.90 -44.90
CA ASP A 158 16.44 -44.10 -45.19
C ASP A 158 15.47 -44.02 -44.00
N LEU A 159 15.37 -45.08 -43.19
CA LEU A 159 14.68 -45.03 -41.90
C LEU A 159 15.39 -44.09 -40.92
N HIS A 160 16.73 -44.12 -40.88
CA HIS A 160 17.51 -43.19 -40.06
C HIS A 160 17.36 -41.73 -40.53
N LYS A 161 17.44 -41.44 -41.84
CA LYS A 161 17.17 -40.11 -42.41
C LYS A 161 15.77 -39.62 -42.04
N LYS A 162 14.74 -40.46 -42.19
CA LYS A 162 13.36 -40.13 -41.78
C LYS A 162 13.27 -39.82 -40.29
N HIS A 163 13.91 -40.61 -39.44
CA HIS A 163 13.97 -40.33 -38.00
C HIS A 163 14.63 -38.98 -37.69
N VAL A 164 15.76 -38.67 -38.34
CA VAL A 164 16.45 -37.37 -38.19
C VAL A 164 15.58 -36.21 -38.68
N ILE A 165 14.96 -36.34 -39.86
CA ILE A 165 14.03 -35.32 -40.41
C ILE A 165 12.87 -35.08 -39.44
N ASN A 166 12.18 -36.14 -39.01
CA ASN A 166 11.08 -36.04 -38.05
C ASN A 166 11.53 -35.42 -36.72
N SER A 167 12.73 -35.76 -36.23
CA SER A 167 13.27 -35.16 -35.00
C SER A 167 13.58 -33.66 -35.15
N TRP A 168 14.03 -33.25 -36.34
CA TRP A 168 14.29 -31.85 -36.67
C TRP A 168 13.00 -31.06 -36.91
N GLU A 169 11.98 -31.68 -37.49
CA GLU A 169 10.62 -31.12 -37.61
C GLU A 169 10.01 -30.88 -36.22
N MET A 170 10.06 -31.87 -35.33
CA MET A 170 9.63 -31.71 -33.93
C MET A 170 10.42 -30.59 -33.22
N GLN A 171 11.75 -30.54 -33.38
CA GLN A 171 12.58 -29.47 -32.80
C GLN A 171 12.22 -28.07 -33.34
N LYS A 172 11.85 -27.99 -34.61
CA LYS A 172 11.41 -26.73 -35.27
C LYS A 172 10.02 -26.31 -34.82
N GLU A 173 9.13 -27.26 -34.55
CA GLU A 173 7.80 -27.01 -33.97
C GLU A 173 7.90 -26.59 -32.50
N GLU A 174 8.72 -27.27 -31.71
CA GLU A 174 9.04 -26.92 -30.32
C GLU A 174 9.64 -25.50 -30.23
N LYS A 175 10.59 -25.16 -31.10
CA LYS A 175 11.16 -23.80 -31.14
C LYS A 175 10.12 -22.72 -31.48
N LYS A 176 9.20 -23.00 -32.41
CA LYS A 176 8.09 -22.08 -32.73
C LYS A 176 7.11 -21.91 -31.57
N GLN A 177 6.85 -22.98 -30.81
CA GLN A 177 6.01 -22.91 -29.61
C GLN A 177 6.69 -22.09 -28.51
N GLN A 178 8.00 -22.26 -28.30
CA GLN A 178 8.80 -21.44 -27.39
C GLN A 178 8.79 -19.96 -27.80
N GLU A 179 9.01 -19.65 -29.08
CA GLU A 179 8.95 -18.28 -29.61
C GLU A 179 7.55 -17.65 -29.41
N ALA A 180 6.47 -18.40 -29.64
CA ALA A 180 5.10 -17.93 -29.40
C ALA A 180 4.80 -17.71 -27.90
N ASP A 181 5.25 -18.61 -27.03
CA ASP A 181 5.14 -18.48 -25.57
C ASP A 181 5.96 -17.30 -25.03
N GLU A 182 7.11 -17.00 -25.64
CA GLU A 182 7.95 -15.84 -25.33
C GLU A 182 7.26 -14.54 -25.76
N GLU A 183 6.76 -14.46 -27.00
CA GLU A 183 5.95 -13.33 -27.45
C GLU A 183 4.71 -13.10 -26.56
N GLU A 184 4.03 -14.16 -26.10
CA GLU A 184 2.92 -14.02 -25.17
C GLU A 184 3.35 -13.50 -23.80
N LYS A 185 4.53 -13.90 -23.30
CA LYS A 185 5.08 -13.36 -22.05
C LYS A 185 5.47 -11.89 -22.21
N GLU A 186 6.14 -11.52 -23.31
CA GLU A 186 6.46 -10.13 -23.62
C GLU A 186 5.19 -9.27 -23.67
N LYS A 187 4.16 -9.68 -24.42
CA LYS A 187 2.86 -9.00 -24.46
C LYS A 187 2.23 -8.89 -23.06
N ARG A 188 2.36 -9.89 -22.19
CA ARG A 188 1.86 -9.81 -20.80
C ARG A 188 2.65 -8.78 -19.98
N TYR A 189 3.99 -8.78 -20.07
CA TYR A 189 4.84 -7.80 -19.38
C TYR A 189 4.63 -6.37 -19.89
N GLU A 190 4.47 -6.17 -21.20
CA GLU A 190 4.10 -4.87 -21.78
C GLU A 190 2.75 -4.39 -21.25
N ASN A 191 1.74 -5.26 -21.19
CA ASN A 191 0.42 -4.94 -20.62
C ASN A 191 0.48 -4.68 -19.09
N GLU A 192 1.40 -5.29 -18.36
CA GLU A 192 1.66 -5.00 -16.94
C GLU A 192 2.37 -3.65 -16.76
N TYR A 193 3.34 -3.34 -17.62
CA TYR A 193 4.06 -2.07 -17.64
C TYR A 193 3.14 -0.90 -18.03
N GLU A 194 2.32 -1.06 -19.07
CA GLU A 194 1.25 -0.14 -19.47
C GLU A 194 0.31 0.12 -18.28
N ARG A 195 -0.21 -0.93 -17.64
CA ARG A 195 -1.10 -0.79 -16.47
C ARG A 195 -0.42 -0.05 -15.31
N ALA A 196 0.82 -0.40 -14.96
CA ALA A 196 1.58 0.28 -13.92
C ALA A 196 1.82 1.76 -14.25
N ARG A 197 2.08 2.09 -15.53
CA ARG A 197 2.21 3.47 -16.03
C ARG A 197 0.88 4.23 -15.95
N TRP A 198 -0.23 3.62 -16.35
CA TRP A 198 -1.57 4.21 -16.23
C TRP A 198 -1.96 4.44 -14.76
N GLU A 199 -1.68 3.49 -13.87
CA GLU A 199 -1.89 3.65 -12.43
C GLU A 199 -1.02 4.76 -11.83
N ALA A 200 0.26 4.84 -12.19
CA ALA A 200 1.15 5.91 -11.72
C ALA A 200 0.65 7.29 -12.19
N LEU A 201 0.24 7.42 -13.46
CA LEU A 201 -0.36 8.64 -13.99
C LEU A 201 -1.70 8.97 -13.34
N ALA A 202 -2.52 7.97 -13.00
CA ALA A 202 -3.79 8.16 -12.30
C ALA A 202 -3.56 8.63 -10.85
N ARG A 203 -2.55 8.09 -10.14
CA ARG A 203 -2.16 8.56 -8.79
C ARG A 203 -1.66 9.99 -8.82
N MET A 204 -0.77 10.34 -9.77
CA MET A 204 -0.30 11.72 -9.96
C MET A 204 -1.45 12.69 -10.23
N LYS A 205 -2.38 12.35 -11.14
CA LYS A 205 -3.58 13.15 -11.42
C LYS A 205 -4.49 13.30 -10.19
N ALA A 206 -4.71 12.23 -9.44
CA ALA A 206 -5.53 12.27 -8.23
C ALA A 206 -4.88 13.15 -7.13
N GLU A 207 -3.55 13.11 -6.98
CA GLU A 207 -2.82 14.01 -6.08
C GLU A 207 -2.88 15.47 -6.55
N GLU A 208 -2.75 15.73 -7.86
CA GLU A 208 -2.93 17.06 -8.44
C GLU A 208 -4.35 17.60 -8.26
N GLU A 209 -5.38 16.77 -8.50
CA GLU A 209 -6.78 17.11 -8.26
C GLU A 209 -7.04 17.41 -6.78
N ARG A 210 -6.48 16.62 -5.86
CA ARG A 210 -6.56 16.90 -4.42
C ARG A 210 -5.91 18.23 -4.05
N ARG A 211 -4.68 18.50 -4.52
CA ARG A 211 -4.01 19.79 -4.30
C ARG A 211 -4.79 20.95 -4.92
N GLN A 212 -5.44 20.76 -6.07
CA GLN A 212 -6.33 21.77 -6.68
C GLN A 212 -7.59 22.00 -5.86
N LEU A 213 -8.20 20.96 -5.27
CA LEU A 213 -9.36 21.09 -4.39
C LEU A 213 -8.98 21.76 -3.07
N GLU A 214 -7.89 21.35 -2.45
CA GLU A 214 -7.32 21.96 -1.24
C GLU A 214 -6.99 23.45 -1.50
N GLY A 215 -6.36 23.79 -2.62
CA GLY A 215 -6.10 25.17 -3.04
C GLY A 215 -7.36 25.98 -3.37
N LYS A 216 -8.42 25.36 -3.91
CA LYS A 216 -9.74 26.01 -4.10
C LYS A 216 -10.40 26.33 -2.76
N LEU A 217 -10.42 25.36 -1.83
CA LEU A 217 -10.99 25.53 -0.48
C LEU A 217 -10.23 26.60 0.31
N GLN A 218 -8.90 26.63 0.24
CA GLN A 218 -8.08 27.70 0.81
C GLN A 218 -8.41 29.06 0.17
N ALA A 219 -8.52 29.14 -1.16
CA ALA A 219 -8.88 30.38 -1.85
C ALA A 219 -10.30 30.86 -1.53
N GLU A 220 -11.24 29.95 -1.29
CA GLU A 220 -12.61 30.26 -0.86
C GLU A 220 -12.66 30.75 0.59
N ALA A 221 -11.91 30.13 1.51
CA ALA A 221 -11.75 30.62 2.87
C ALA A 221 -11.12 32.02 2.92
N LEU A 222 -10.07 32.27 2.12
CA LEU A 222 -9.46 33.60 1.99
C LEU A 222 -10.42 34.62 1.38
N ARG A 223 -11.29 34.23 0.44
CA ARG A 223 -12.36 35.10 -0.09
C ARG A 223 -13.37 35.46 1.00
N GLN A 224 -13.81 34.49 1.80
CA GLN A 224 -14.73 34.72 2.93
C GLN A 224 -14.11 35.70 3.94
N GLN A 225 -12.86 35.51 4.36
CA GLN A 225 -12.15 36.45 5.23
C GLN A 225 -12.02 37.87 4.62
N MET A 226 -11.79 37.96 3.31
CA MET A 226 -11.74 39.25 2.60
C MET A 226 -13.13 39.90 2.45
N GLU A 227 -14.21 39.12 2.39
CA GLU A 227 -15.59 39.60 2.39
C GLU A 227 -16.02 40.06 3.79
N GLU A 228 -15.66 39.31 4.83
CA GLU A 228 -15.82 39.73 6.23
C GLU A 228 -15.10 41.06 6.50
N LEU A 229 -13.85 41.22 6.04
CA LEU A 229 -13.13 42.49 6.13
C LEU A 229 -13.87 43.63 5.41
N LYS A 230 -14.40 43.42 4.20
CA LYS A 230 -15.21 44.44 3.50
C LYS A 230 -16.48 44.79 4.29
N VAL A 231 -17.14 43.80 4.89
CA VAL A 231 -18.31 44.04 5.75
C VAL A 231 -17.91 44.87 6.97
N LYS A 232 -16.77 44.57 7.62
CA LYS A 232 -16.23 45.38 8.73
C LYS A 232 -15.82 46.79 8.31
N GLU A 233 -15.34 46.99 7.09
CA GLU A 233 -15.11 48.34 6.54
C GLU A 233 -16.42 49.11 6.34
N MET A 234 -17.45 48.44 5.81
CA MET A 234 -18.77 49.04 5.66
C MET A 234 -19.39 49.38 7.03
N GLU A 235 -19.27 48.50 8.03
CA GLU A 235 -19.64 48.77 9.43
C GLU A 235 -18.89 49.98 10.00
N ALA A 236 -17.58 50.07 9.82
CA ALA A 236 -16.78 51.22 10.25
C ALA A 236 -17.23 52.54 9.60
N THR A 237 -17.63 52.53 8.31
CA THR A 237 -18.21 53.74 7.68
C THR A 237 -19.60 54.09 8.22
N LYS A 238 -20.42 53.11 8.61
CA LYS A 238 -21.72 53.35 9.26
C LYS A 238 -21.53 53.96 10.64
N LEU A 239 -20.67 53.36 11.48
CA LEU A 239 -20.36 53.85 12.82
C LEU A 239 -19.80 55.27 12.80
N LYS A 240 -18.93 55.63 11.83
CA LYS A 240 -18.44 57.01 11.64
C LYS A 240 -19.56 57.99 11.28
N LYS A 241 -20.47 57.63 10.35
CA LYS A 241 -21.63 58.47 10.00
C LYS A 241 -22.58 58.66 11.18
N GLU A 242 -22.79 57.63 11.99
CA GLU A 242 -23.54 57.71 13.23
C GLU A 242 -22.88 58.65 14.25
N GLN A 243 -21.56 58.54 14.44
CA GLN A 243 -20.79 59.44 15.29
C GLN A 243 -20.90 60.91 14.82
N GLU A 244 -20.73 61.17 13.53
CA GLU A 244 -20.93 62.50 12.93
C GLU A 244 -22.35 63.05 13.17
N ASN A 245 -23.38 62.19 13.04
CA ASN A 245 -24.76 62.60 13.26
C ASN A 245 -25.06 62.86 14.75
N LEU A 246 -24.48 62.08 15.66
CA LEU A 246 -24.58 62.34 17.10
C LEU A 246 -23.85 63.62 17.50
N LEU A 247 -22.70 63.93 16.87
CA LEU A 247 -22.01 65.21 17.06
C LEU A 247 -22.85 66.39 16.55
N LYS A 248 -23.45 66.30 15.36
CA LYS A 248 -24.40 67.32 14.86
C LYS A 248 -25.54 67.56 15.86
N GLN A 249 -26.12 66.49 16.42
CA GLN A 249 -27.17 66.60 17.44
C GLN A 249 -26.69 67.28 18.74
N ARG A 250 -25.43 67.10 19.17
CA ARG A 250 -24.88 67.88 20.30
C ARG A 250 -24.76 69.36 19.95
N TRP A 251 -24.20 69.68 18.80
CA TRP A 251 -23.99 71.06 18.35
C TRP A 251 -25.32 71.80 18.16
N GLU A 252 -26.36 71.11 17.67
CA GLU A 252 -27.71 71.65 17.58
C GLU A 252 -28.31 71.97 18.96
N LEU A 253 -28.07 71.12 19.97
CA LEU A 253 -28.53 71.37 21.34
C LEU A 253 -27.74 72.49 22.02
N GLU A 254 -26.42 72.52 21.86
CA GLU A 254 -25.55 73.60 22.34
C GLU A 254 -26.00 74.95 21.74
N ARG A 255 -26.31 74.99 20.43
CA ARG A 255 -26.87 76.16 19.76
C ARG A 255 -28.23 76.58 20.34
N LEU A 256 -29.16 75.64 20.56
CA LEU A 256 -30.47 75.93 21.17
C LEU A 256 -30.34 76.43 22.63
N GLU A 257 -29.35 75.94 23.37
CA GLU A 257 -29.01 76.43 24.71
C GLU A 257 -28.43 77.84 24.69
N GLU A 258 -27.57 78.15 23.72
CA GLU A 258 -27.04 79.49 23.51
C GLU A 258 -28.13 80.49 23.09
N GLU A 259 -28.98 80.11 22.13
CA GLU A 259 -30.18 80.88 21.74
C GLU A 259 -31.06 81.18 22.97
N ARG A 260 -31.28 80.19 23.85
CA ARG A 260 -32.02 80.39 25.11
C ARG A 260 -31.30 81.35 26.06
N LYS A 261 -29.99 81.22 26.25
CA LYS A 261 -29.17 82.10 27.11
C LYS A 261 -29.19 83.54 26.58
N GLN A 262 -29.08 83.74 25.27
CA GLN A 262 -29.20 85.05 24.61
C GLN A 262 -30.59 85.66 24.85
N MET A 263 -31.67 84.89 24.64
CA MET A 263 -33.04 85.37 24.88
C MET A 263 -33.30 85.71 26.36
N ALA A 264 -32.73 84.96 27.30
CA ALA A 264 -32.77 85.29 28.73
C ALA A 264 -32.02 86.60 29.04
N ALA A 265 -30.81 86.79 28.50
CA ALA A 265 -30.03 88.01 28.67
C ALA A 265 -30.71 89.24 28.03
N LEU A 266 -31.38 89.09 26.89
CA LEU A 266 -32.17 90.17 26.27
C LEU A 266 -33.37 90.56 27.14
N ARG A 267 -34.05 89.59 27.78
CA ARG A 267 -35.15 89.87 28.73
C ARG A 267 -34.63 90.64 29.95
N GLN A 268 -33.53 90.20 30.56
CA GLN A 268 -32.90 90.89 31.69
C GLN A 268 -32.50 92.34 31.33
N LYS A 269 -31.90 92.56 30.15
CA LYS A 269 -31.61 93.91 29.64
C LYS A 269 -32.87 94.76 29.46
N ALA A 270 -33.97 94.17 29.00
CA ALA A 270 -35.25 94.86 28.86
C ALA A 270 -35.90 95.19 30.22
N GLU A 271 -35.78 94.32 31.22
CA GLU A 271 -36.24 94.54 32.61
C GLU A 271 -35.45 95.69 33.27
N LEU A 272 -34.11 95.64 33.23
CA LEU A 272 -33.24 96.73 33.67
C LEU A 272 -33.52 98.04 32.92
N GLY A 273 -33.76 97.96 31.61
CA GLY A 273 -34.12 99.10 30.77
C GLY A 273 -35.50 99.71 31.07
N ARG A 274 -36.42 98.98 31.70
CA ARG A 274 -37.68 99.54 32.25
C ARG A 274 -37.41 100.22 33.59
N PHE A 275 -36.65 99.57 34.47
CA PHE A 275 -36.30 100.10 35.79
C PHE A 275 -35.59 101.46 35.70
N LEU A 276 -34.57 101.58 34.83
CA LEU A 276 -33.85 102.84 34.60
C LEU A 276 -34.77 103.94 34.03
N ARG A 277 -35.67 103.59 33.09
CA ARG A 277 -36.66 104.53 32.55
C ARG A 277 -37.63 105.01 33.63
N HIS A 278 -38.08 104.12 34.52
CA HIS A 278 -38.93 104.50 35.64
C HIS A 278 -38.20 105.48 36.59
N GLN A 279 -36.95 105.20 36.96
CA GLN A 279 -36.14 106.10 37.80
C GLN A 279 -35.95 107.48 37.16
N TYR A 280 -35.61 107.53 35.87
CA TYR A 280 -35.42 108.79 35.14
C TYR A 280 -36.73 109.58 35.01
N ASN A 281 -37.86 108.91 34.72
CA ASN A 281 -39.17 109.55 34.68
C ASN A 281 -39.58 110.12 36.05
N VAL A 282 -39.29 109.43 37.16
CA VAL A 282 -39.52 109.95 38.52
C VAL A 282 -38.67 111.19 38.80
N GLN A 283 -37.42 111.24 38.32
CA GLN A 283 -36.57 112.44 38.44
C GLN A 283 -37.08 113.61 37.59
N LEU A 284 -37.48 113.36 36.34
CA LEU A 284 -38.09 114.37 35.48
C LEU A 284 -39.39 114.93 36.08
N ASN A 285 -40.27 114.06 36.56
CA ASN A 285 -41.54 114.47 37.17
C ASN A 285 -41.34 115.37 38.39
N ARG A 286 -40.31 115.11 39.22
CA ARG A 286 -39.93 115.99 40.33
C ARG A 286 -39.46 117.37 39.83
N ARG A 287 -38.67 117.44 38.76
CA ARG A 287 -38.23 118.74 38.21
C ARG A 287 -39.37 119.49 37.52
N THR A 288 -40.31 118.81 36.87
CA THR A 288 -41.51 119.46 36.32
C THR A 288 -42.44 119.97 37.41
N GLN A 289 -42.58 119.25 38.54
CA GLN A 289 -43.33 119.72 39.71
C GLN A 289 -42.70 120.99 40.29
N GLN A 290 -41.38 121.04 40.46
CA GLN A 290 -40.68 122.26 40.89
C GLN A 290 -40.94 123.44 39.94
N ILE A 291 -40.86 123.23 38.62
CA ILE A 291 -41.13 124.30 37.64
C ILE A 291 -42.61 124.73 37.67
N GLN A 292 -43.55 123.82 37.94
CA GLN A 292 -44.96 124.15 38.14
C GLN A 292 -45.17 125.00 39.42
N GLU A 293 -44.51 124.64 40.52
CA GLU A 293 -44.52 125.41 41.77
C GLU A 293 -43.89 126.81 41.61
N GLU A 294 -42.76 126.91 40.89
CA GLU A 294 -42.09 128.15 40.48
C GLU A 294 -43.08 129.05 39.68
N LEU A 295 -43.70 128.52 38.62
CA LEU A 295 -44.66 129.25 37.77
C LEU A 295 -45.97 129.60 38.49
N GLU A 296 -46.43 128.78 39.44
CA GLU A 296 -47.57 129.11 40.29
C GLU A 296 -47.27 130.25 41.25
N ALA A 297 -46.04 130.34 41.78
CA ALA A 297 -45.62 131.48 42.59
C ALA A 297 -45.59 132.77 41.75
N ASP A 298 -45.02 132.73 40.53
CA ASP A 298 -45.03 133.87 39.60
C ASP A 298 -46.46 134.29 39.23
N LYS A 299 -47.36 133.33 38.99
CA LYS A 299 -48.78 133.61 38.77
C LYS A 299 -49.43 134.29 39.97
N ARG A 300 -49.14 133.86 41.20
CA ARG A 300 -49.67 134.50 42.42
C ARG A 300 -49.19 135.94 42.54
N ILE A 301 -47.94 136.25 42.17
CA ILE A 301 -47.41 137.62 42.13
C ILE A 301 -48.19 138.48 41.11
N LEU A 302 -48.41 137.97 39.89
CA LEU A 302 -49.20 138.67 38.87
C LEU A 302 -50.68 138.86 39.30
N GLN A 303 -51.24 137.92 40.07
CA GLN A 303 -52.59 138.06 40.63
C GLN A 303 -52.67 139.17 41.68
N VAL A 304 -51.67 139.33 42.55
CA VAL A 304 -51.62 140.47 43.49
C VAL A 304 -51.59 141.80 42.74
N LEU A 305 -50.76 141.93 41.69
CA LEU A 305 -50.70 143.14 40.87
C LEU A 305 -52.02 143.42 40.14
N LEU A 306 -52.70 142.38 39.64
CA LEU A 306 -54.03 142.52 39.03
C LEU A 306 -55.12 142.86 40.05
N GLU A 307 -55.04 142.36 41.29
CA GLU A 307 -55.96 142.73 42.36
C GLU A 307 -55.79 144.22 42.75
N GLU A 308 -54.57 144.74 42.74
CA GLU A 308 -54.26 146.18 42.89
C GLU A 308 -54.79 147.01 41.68
N GLU A 309 -54.68 146.51 40.45
CA GLU A 309 -55.27 147.17 39.25
C GLU A 309 -56.82 147.12 39.25
N ASP A 310 -57.42 146.01 39.67
CA ASP A 310 -58.87 145.86 39.80
C ASP A 310 -59.44 146.77 40.91
N GLU A 311 -58.70 147.00 42.00
CA GLU A 311 -59.10 147.96 43.04
C GLU A 311 -59.23 149.39 42.50
N ASN A 312 -58.42 149.78 41.53
CA ASN A 312 -58.57 151.05 40.82
C ASN A 312 -59.81 151.09 39.90
N GLN A 313 -60.30 149.94 39.43
CA GLN A 313 -61.47 149.83 38.55
C GLN A 313 -62.81 149.67 39.30
N ARG A 314 -62.79 149.22 40.57
CA ARG A 314 -63.98 148.96 41.41
C ARG A 314 -64.82 150.21 41.74
N LEU A 315 -64.33 151.43 41.49
CA LEU A 315 -65.05 152.69 41.78
C LEU A 315 -66.34 152.93 40.95
N HIS A 316 -66.71 152.05 40.02
CA HIS A 316 -67.76 152.33 39.02
C HIS A 316 -69.01 151.43 38.98
N LEU A 317 -69.14 150.33 39.75
CA LEU A 317 -70.17 149.28 39.44
C LEU A 317 -71.10 148.78 40.60
N ALA A 318 -71.41 149.65 41.57
CA ALA A 318 -72.19 149.40 42.80
C ALA A 318 -73.59 148.71 42.72
N ARG A 319 -74.12 148.40 41.54
CA ARG A 319 -75.39 147.64 41.36
C ARG A 319 -75.24 146.27 40.70
N ARG A 320 -74.09 145.95 40.09
CA ARG A 320 -73.78 144.59 39.65
C ARG A 320 -73.29 143.73 40.82
N GLU A 321 -72.63 144.37 41.79
CA GLU A 321 -71.99 143.76 42.96
C GLU A 321 -72.86 142.81 43.78
N ARG A 322 -74.17 143.07 43.97
CA ARG A 322 -75.00 142.19 44.82
C ARG A 322 -75.32 140.85 44.16
N ALA A 323 -75.74 140.87 42.91
CA ALA A 323 -75.92 139.65 42.12
C ALA A 323 -74.60 138.90 41.90
N LEU A 324 -73.49 139.64 41.77
CA LEU A 324 -72.15 139.06 41.73
C LEU A 324 -71.72 138.45 43.08
N ALA A 325 -72.11 139.04 44.22
CA ALA A 325 -71.79 138.54 45.56
C ALA A 325 -72.56 137.25 45.89
N ASP A 326 -73.86 137.19 45.62
CA ASP A 326 -74.66 135.97 45.83
C ASP A 326 -74.19 134.84 44.91
N ALA A 327 -73.90 135.16 43.64
CA ALA A 327 -73.31 134.20 42.70
C ALA A 327 -71.90 133.78 43.14
N ALA A 328 -71.08 134.69 43.69
CA ALA A 328 -69.75 134.38 44.21
C ALA A 328 -69.81 133.52 45.48
N TRP A 329 -70.80 133.72 46.35
CA TRP A 329 -71.00 132.88 47.54
C TRP A 329 -71.41 131.45 47.15
N MET A 330 -72.41 131.30 46.27
CA MET A 330 -72.79 129.97 45.76
C MET A 330 -71.64 129.31 45.01
N LYS A 331 -70.88 130.07 44.21
CA LYS A 331 -69.67 129.60 43.54
C LYS A 331 -68.64 129.06 44.54
N ARG A 332 -68.32 129.80 45.62
CA ARG A 332 -67.38 129.35 46.67
C ARG A 332 -67.84 128.06 47.35
N VAL A 333 -69.11 127.97 47.74
CA VAL A 333 -69.66 126.76 48.37
C VAL A 333 -69.59 125.54 47.43
N ILE A 334 -69.87 125.74 46.13
CA ILE A 334 -69.73 124.68 45.12
C ILE A 334 -68.26 124.32 44.89
N GLU A 335 -67.35 125.30 44.90
CA GLU A 335 -65.90 125.08 44.79
C GLU A 335 -65.34 124.30 45.99
N GLU A 336 -65.79 124.59 47.21
CA GLU A 336 -65.44 123.86 48.43
C GLU A 336 -65.95 122.41 48.39
N GLN A 337 -67.21 122.18 48.00
CA GLN A 337 -67.75 120.81 47.83
C GLN A 337 -67.00 120.04 46.74
N LEU A 338 -66.67 120.70 45.61
CA LEU A 338 -65.88 120.11 44.53
C LEU A 338 -64.44 119.77 44.96
N GLN A 339 -63.83 120.56 45.86
CA GLN A 339 -62.53 120.24 46.45
C GLN A 339 -62.61 119.02 47.38
N LEU A 340 -63.66 118.88 48.19
CA LEU A 340 -63.88 117.72 49.06
C LEU A 340 -64.13 116.44 48.25
N GLU A 341 -64.93 116.49 47.18
CA GLU A 341 -65.11 115.33 46.29
C GLU A 341 -63.80 114.97 45.57
N LYS A 342 -63.01 115.94 45.09
CA LYS A 342 -61.67 115.66 44.53
C LYS A 342 -60.72 115.02 45.54
N ALA A 343 -60.80 115.38 46.82
CA ALA A 343 -60.01 114.73 47.87
C ALA A 343 -60.45 113.28 48.08
N ARG A 344 -61.76 113.01 48.15
CA ARG A 344 -62.34 111.65 48.22
C ARG A 344 -61.98 110.81 46.99
N GLU A 345 -62.08 111.38 45.79
CA GLU A 345 -61.64 110.74 44.55
C GLU A 345 -60.14 110.42 44.57
N ALA A 346 -59.30 111.30 45.12
CA ALA A 346 -57.86 111.05 45.27
C ALA A 346 -57.55 109.94 46.28
N GLU A 347 -58.24 109.91 47.43
CA GLU A 347 -58.15 108.83 48.43
C GLU A 347 -58.56 107.48 47.83
N LEU A 348 -59.71 107.43 47.15
CA LEU A 348 -60.18 106.23 46.44
C LEU A 348 -59.20 105.80 45.34
N GLN A 349 -58.65 106.74 44.56
CA GLN A 349 -57.60 106.43 43.57
C GLN A 349 -56.31 105.91 44.21
N MET A 350 -55.95 106.34 45.42
CA MET A 350 -54.77 105.82 46.13
C MET A 350 -55.00 104.39 46.58
N LEU A 351 -56.14 104.08 47.20
CA LEU A 351 -56.52 102.71 47.57
C LEU A 351 -56.54 101.79 46.34
N LEU A 352 -57.20 102.20 45.25
CA LEU A 352 -57.22 101.44 43.99
C LEU A 352 -55.82 101.22 43.38
N ARG A 353 -54.89 102.19 43.54
CA ARG A 353 -53.49 102.04 43.11
C ARG A 353 -52.71 101.07 44.00
N GLU A 354 -53.02 101.02 45.29
CA GLU A 354 -52.34 100.14 46.26
C GLU A 354 -52.82 98.70 46.12
N GLU A 355 -54.13 98.47 46.02
CA GLU A 355 -54.71 97.17 45.67
C GLU A 355 -54.18 96.66 44.33
N ALA A 356 -54.10 97.52 43.31
CA ALA A 356 -53.53 97.16 42.01
C ALA A 356 -52.04 96.79 42.09
N LYS A 357 -51.23 97.46 42.93
CA LYS A 357 -49.82 97.09 43.17
C LYS A 357 -49.70 95.73 43.84
N GLU A 358 -50.43 95.49 44.93
CA GLU A 358 -50.37 94.20 45.63
C GLU A 358 -50.78 93.04 44.74
N MET A 359 -51.86 93.21 43.96
CA MET A 359 -52.33 92.19 43.02
C MET A 359 -51.33 91.96 41.88
N TRP A 360 -50.63 93.02 41.45
CA TRP A 360 -49.53 92.91 40.48
C TRP A 360 -48.32 92.15 41.05
N GLU A 361 -47.86 92.49 42.26
CA GLU A 361 -46.75 91.81 42.94
C GLU A 361 -47.03 90.33 43.20
N LYS A 362 -48.24 90.00 43.66
CA LYS A 362 -48.70 88.60 43.81
C LYS A 362 -48.60 87.85 42.47
N ARG A 363 -49.04 88.47 41.36
CA ARG A 363 -48.98 87.87 40.02
C ARG A 363 -47.56 87.77 39.46
N GLU A 364 -46.70 88.76 39.70
CA GLU A 364 -45.28 88.68 39.32
C GLU A 364 -44.54 87.57 40.08
N ALA A 365 -44.83 87.37 41.37
CA ALA A 365 -44.27 86.29 42.16
C ALA A 365 -44.73 84.90 41.67
N GLU A 366 -46.00 84.74 41.31
CA GLU A 366 -46.52 83.53 40.65
C GLU A 366 -45.81 83.28 39.31
N TRP A 367 -45.72 84.29 38.45
CA TRP A 367 -45.00 84.17 37.18
C TRP A 367 -43.50 83.93 37.35
N ALA A 368 -42.86 84.42 38.42
CA ALA A 368 -41.47 84.10 38.76
C ALA A 368 -41.31 82.63 39.17
N ARG A 369 -42.22 82.10 39.99
CA ARG A 369 -42.27 80.67 40.35
C ARG A 369 -42.47 79.80 39.11
N GLU A 370 -43.47 80.10 38.28
CA GLU A 370 -43.72 79.41 37.00
C GLU A 370 -42.50 79.44 36.08
N ARG A 371 -41.85 80.60 35.92
CA ARG A 371 -40.61 80.73 35.13
C ARG A 371 -39.51 79.83 35.69
N SER A 372 -39.25 79.88 36.99
CA SER A 372 -38.22 79.03 37.62
C SER A 372 -38.50 77.53 37.48
N ALA A 373 -39.77 77.10 37.54
CA ALA A 373 -40.16 75.72 37.31
C ALA A 373 -39.97 75.30 35.84
N ARG A 374 -40.36 76.16 34.87
CA ARG A 374 -40.12 75.94 33.44
C ARG A 374 -38.62 75.92 33.11
N ASP A 375 -37.81 76.74 33.77
CA ASP A 375 -36.36 76.76 33.57
C ASP A 375 -35.68 75.50 34.14
N ARG A 376 -36.09 75.02 35.33
CA ARG A 376 -35.63 73.75 35.91
C ARG A 376 -35.97 72.56 35.00
N LEU A 377 -37.25 72.38 34.65
CA LEU A 377 -37.69 71.30 33.75
C LEU A 377 -36.98 71.35 32.40
N MET A 378 -36.76 72.54 31.83
CA MET A 378 -36.01 72.65 30.59
C MET A 378 -34.52 72.31 30.76
N SER A 379 -33.89 72.65 31.89
CA SER A 379 -32.52 72.24 32.18
C SER A 379 -32.38 70.72 32.38
N GLU A 380 -33.39 70.06 32.96
CA GLU A 380 -33.47 68.60 33.09
C GLU A 380 -33.64 67.93 31.73
N VAL A 381 -34.53 68.45 30.86
CA VAL A 381 -34.71 67.95 29.49
C VAL A 381 -33.44 68.09 28.66
N LEU A 382 -32.74 69.22 28.77
CA LEU A 382 -31.50 69.47 28.03
C LEU A 382 -30.36 68.59 28.53
N THR A 383 -30.11 68.54 29.85
CA THR A 383 -29.05 67.69 30.42
C THR A 383 -29.32 66.20 30.20
N GLY A 384 -30.56 65.73 30.37
CA GLY A 384 -30.95 64.36 30.04
C GLY A 384 -30.76 64.03 28.57
N ARG A 385 -31.02 64.97 27.65
CA ARG A 385 -30.75 64.77 26.23
C ARG A 385 -29.26 64.79 25.89
N GLN A 386 -28.46 65.65 26.53
CA GLN A 386 -27.01 65.64 26.41
C GLN A 386 -26.44 64.28 26.87
N GLN A 387 -26.88 63.76 28.02
CA GLN A 387 -26.50 62.44 28.55
C GLN A 387 -26.84 61.31 27.57
N GLN A 388 -28.05 61.27 27.01
CA GLN A 388 -28.42 60.29 25.98
C GLN A 388 -27.49 60.31 24.74
N ILE A 389 -27.00 61.49 24.33
CA ILE A 389 -26.08 61.62 23.19
C ILE A 389 -24.62 61.35 23.62
N GLN A 390 -24.30 61.48 24.91
CA GLN A 390 -23.03 61.03 25.49
C GLN A 390 -22.96 59.51 25.52
N GLU A 391 -23.96 58.84 26.11
CA GLU A 391 -24.10 57.39 26.13
C GLU A 391 -24.04 56.78 24.72
N LYS A 392 -24.76 57.35 23.74
CA LYS A 392 -24.74 56.87 22.35
C LYS A 392 -23.38 57.03 21.66
N ILE A 393 -22.64 58.10 21.95
CA ILE A 393 -21.28 58.28 21.42
C ILE A 393 -20.30 57.32 22.10
N GLU A 394 -20.46 57.02 23.39
CA GLU A 394 -19.67 55.99 24.06
C GLU A 394 -19.97 54.58 23.55
N GLN A 395 -21.24 54.24 23.33
CA GLN A 395 -21.65 52.97 22.75
C GLN A 395 -21.09 52.82 21.32
N ASN A 396 -21.23 53.85 20.49
CA ASN A 396 -20.66 53.86 19.14
C ASN A 396 -19.13 53.75 19.18
N ARG A 397 -18.44 54.42 20.12
CA ARG A 397 -16.99 54.28 20.33
C ARG A 397 -16.60 52.85 20.71
N ARG A 398 -17.32 52.21 21.65
CA ARG A 398 -17.05 50.80 22.04
C ARG A 398 -17.24 49.87 20.83
N ALA A 399 -18.31 50.06 20.05
CA ALA A 399 -18.53 49.32 18.81
C ALA A 399 -17.43 49.55 17.75
N GLN A 400 -16.88 50.78 17.64
CA GLN A 400 -15.72 51.05 16.79
C GLN A 400 -14.47 50.32 17.28
N GLU A 401 -14.18 50.37 18.59
CA GLU A 401 -13.03 49.66 19.20
C GLU A 401 -13.15 48.13 19.02
N GLU A 402 -14.34 47.57 19.17
CA GLU A 402 -14.62 46.15 18.88
C GLU A 402 -14.46 45.83 17.40
N SER A 403 -15.04 46.62 16.49
CA SER A 403 -14.88 46.43 15.04
C SER A 403 -13.42 46.51 14.59
N LEU A 404 -12.60 47.35 15.24
CA LEU A 404 -11.16 47.43 14.98
C LEU A 404 -10.43 46.17 15.47
N ARG A 405 -10.70 45.68 16.68
CA ARG A 405 -10.10 44.43 17.20
C ARG A 405 -10.37 43.23 16.30
N HIS A 406 -11.62 43.06 15.84
CA HIS A 406 -11.97 41.98 14.91
C HIS A 406 -11.31 42.16 13.55
N ARG A 407 -11.22 43.39 13.03
CA ARG A 407 -10.48 43.71 11.79
C ARG A 407 -9.01 43.35 11.92
N GLU A 408 -8.36 43.70 13.03
CA GLU A 408 -6.96 43.38 13.29
C GLU A 408 -6.72 41.85 13.37
N GLN A 409 -7.62 41.10 14.00
CA GLN A 409 -7.55 39.63 14.04
C GLN A 409 -7.63 39.03 12.63
N LEU A 410 -8.60 39.47 11.82
CA LEU A 410 -8.73 39.03 10.41
C LEU A 410 -7.50 39.39 9.57
N ILE A 411 -6.92 40.57 9.75
CA ILE A 411 -5.68 40.97 9.06
C ILE A 411 -4.51 40.06 9.47
N ARG A 412 -4.33 39.79 10.77
CA ARG A 412 -3.27 38.89 11.26
C ARG A 412 -3.40 37.48 10.67
N HIS A 413 -4.60 36.92 10.63
CA HIS A 413 -4.82 35.60 10.03
C HIS A 413 -4.55 35.57 8.52
N LEU A 414 -4.85 36.65 7.79
CA LEU A 414 -4.48 36.78 6.37
C LEU A 414 -2.97 36.96 6.17
N GLU A 415 -2.28 37.64 7.09
CA GLU A 415 -0.82 37.78 7.09
C GLU A 415 -0.14 36.42 7.40
N GLU A 416 -0.60 35.71 8.42
CA GLU A 416 -0.18 34.35 8.77
C GLU A 416 -0.35 33.38 7.59
N ALA A 417 -1.52 33.38 6.94
CA ALA A 417 -1.79 32.56 5.75
C ALA A 417 -0.94 32.95 4.53
N ARG A 418 -0.60 34.24 4.41
CA ARG A 418 0.29 34.73 3.34
C ARG A 418 1.75 34.37 3.59
N GLU A 419 2.19 34.33 4.84
CA GLU A 419 3.53 33.90 5.23
C GLU A 419 3.72 32.39 5.09
N SER A 420 2.76 31.57 5.54
CA SER A 420 2.82 30.11 5.32
C SER A 420 2.85 29.77 3.83
N ALA A 421 1.97 30.38 3.03
CA ALA A 421 1.95 30.22 1.57
C ALA A 421 3.17 30.84 0.85
N ARG A 422 4.06 31.57 1.54
CA ARG A 422 5.40 31.94 1.05
C ARG A 422 6.43 30.88 1.41
N ARG A 423 6.48 30.47 2.68
CA ARG A 423 7.38 29.40 3.18
C ARG A 423 7.21 28.11 2.37
N GLU A 424 5.98 27.66 2.16
CA GLU A 424 5.68 26.47 1.34
C GLU A 424 6.18 26.59 -0.12
N LYS A 425 6.19 27.80 -0.69
CA LYS A 425 6.70 28.04 -2.05
C LYS A 425 8.21 28.01 -2.07
N GLU A 426 8.85 28.70 -1.13
CA GLU A 426 10.30 28.73 -0.93
C GLU A 426 10.82 27.30 -0.71
N GLU A 427 10.24 26.54 0.22
CA GLU A 427 10.51 25.11 0.45
C GLU A 427 10.31 24.27 -0.83
N SER A 428 9.24 24.53 -1.61
CA SER A 428 9.04 23.82 -2.89
C SER A 428 10.10 24.15 -3.94
N GLU A 429 10.67 25.36 -3.93
CA GLU A 429 11.72 25.80 -4.85
C GLU A 429 13.10 25.30 -4.40
N GLU A 430 13.35 25.24 -3.10
CA GLU A 430 14.49 24.55 -2.50
C GLU A 430 14.48 23.05 -2.83
N LEU A 431 13.35 22.36 -2.66
CA LEU A 431 13.21 20.95 -3.04
C LEU A 431 13.39 20.73 -4.55
N LYS A 432 12.85 21.61 -5.41
CA LYS A 432 13.05 21.54 -6.87
C LYS A 432 14.52 21.77 -7.25
N SER A 433 15.19 22.73 -6.61
CA SER A 433 16.60 23.04 -6.91
C SER A 433 17.56 21.99 -6.35
N ALA A 434 17.30 21.44 -5.16
CA ALA A 434 18.02 20.28 -4.62
C ALA A 434 17.83 19.05 -5.51
N ARG A 435 16.59 18.74 -5.94
CA ARG A 435 16.29 17.65 -6.88
C ARG A 435 16.98 17.84 -8.24
N LYS A 436 17.05 19.08 -8.73
CA LYS A 436 17.77 19.43 -9.95
C LYS A 436 19.27 19.22 -9.79
N GLN A 437 19.87 19.67 -8.69
CA GLN A 437 21.29 19.45 -8.38
C GLN A 437 21.61 17.96 -8.21
N GLU A 438 20.72 17.19 -7.59
CA GLU A 438 20.82 15.72 -7.47
C GLU A 438 20.86 15.05 -8.86
N LEU A 439 19.96 15.44 -9.76
CA LEU A 439 19.91 14.94 -11.14
C LEU A 439 21.13 15.40 -11.97
N GLU A 440 21.56 16.65 -11.83
CA GLU A 440 22.77 17.18 -12.48
C GLU A 440 24.03 16.46 -11.99
N ALA A 441 24.10 16.11 -10.70
CA ALA A 441 25.17 15.29 -10.15
C ALA A 441 25.12 13.84 -10.68
N GLN A 442 23.95 13.22 -10.77
CA GLN A 442 23.79 11.87 -11.35
C GLN A 442 24.21 11.83 -12.82
N VAL A 443 23.81 12.83 -13.62
CA VAL A 443 24.20 12.95 -15.04
C VAL A 443 25.70 13.27 -15.18
N GLY A 444 26.26 14.11 -14.30
CA GLY A 444 27.70 14.41 -14.26
C GLY A 444 28.58 13.25 -13.78
N LEU A 445 28.01 12.32 -13.00
CA LEU A 445 28.70 11.12 -12.49
C LEU A 445 28.63 9.91 -13.45
N CYS A 446 27.90 10.00 -14.57
CA CYS A 446 27.96 9.01 -15.65
C CYS A 446 29.14 9.30 -16.61
N PRO A 447 30.29 8.61 -16.52
CA PRO A 447 31.42 8.88 -17.38
C PRO A 447 31.29 8.05 -18.65
N GLY A 448 30.86 8.68 -19.74
CA GLY A 448 31.11 8.16 -21.10
C GLY A 448 29.90 8.02 -22.01
N TRP A 449 29.42 9.14 -22.56
CA TRP A 449 28.99 9.21 -23.96
C TRP A 449 29.56 10.50 -24.57
N ARG A 450 30.85 10.45 -24.95
CA ARG A 450 31.46 11.48 -25.80
C ARG A 450 31.24 11.04 -27.26
N PRO A 451 30.40 11.72 -28.06
CA PRO A 451 30.21 11.34 -29.46
C PRO A 451 31.53 11.50 -30.23
N PRO A 452 31.86 10.58 -31.16
CA PRO A 452 33.11 10.64 -31.92
C PRO A 452 33.09 11.81 -32.92
N PRO A 453 34.24 12.46 -33.19
CA PRO A 453 34.32 13.49 -34.22
C PRO A 453 34.19 12.86 -35.61
N MET A 454 33.19 13.30 -36.38
CA MET A 454 33.13 13.03 -37.82
C MET A 454 34.10 13.95 -38.55
N GLU A 455 35.33 13.49 -38.75
CA GLU A 455 36.26 14.11 -39.70
C GLU A 455 36.01 13.55 -41.12
N GLY A 456 35.92 14.46 -42.10
CA GLY A 456 36.16 14.12 -43.50
C GLY A 456 34.94 14.09 -44.43
N MET A 457 34.44 15.26 -44.83
CA MET A 457 34.16 15.50 -46.25
C MET A 457 34.23 17.00 -46.58
N SER A 458 34.66 17.31 -47.81
CA SER A 458 35.29 18.57 -48.18
C SER A 458 34.59 19.27 -49.35
N MET A 459 34.59 20.61 -49.30
CA MET A 459 34.26 21.58 -50.38
C MET A 459 32.81 21.70 -50.87
N GLY A 460 32.32 22.95 -50.92
CA GLY A 460 30.96 23.25 -51.41
C GLY A 460 30.51 24.72 -51.47
N SER A 461 31.41 25.70 -51.65
CA SER A 461 31.13 27.11 -52.00
C SER A 461 30.42 28.04 -50.98
N GLN A 462 30.80 29.32 -51.04
CA GLN A 462 30.25 30.45 -50.27
C GLN A 462 28.90 30.95 -50.85
N PRO A 463 28.15 31.83 -50.16
CA PRO A 463 28.47 33.26 -50.15
C PRO A 463 28.48 33.92 -48.76
N CYS A 464 29.32 34.95 -48.62
CA CYS A 464 29.48 35.74 -47.39
C CYS A 464 28.23 36.58 -47.06
N TRP A 465 27.88 36.67 -45.78
CA TRP A 465 27.09 37.78 -45.23
C TRP A 465 27.76 38.33 -43.95
N VAL A 466 27.60 39.65 -43.77
CA VAL A 466 28.33 40.51 -42.83
C VAL A 466 27.74 40.40 -41.41
N PRO A 467 28.53 40.52 -40.32
CA PRO A 467 28.06 40.22 -38.97
C PRO A 467 27.20 41.35 -38.36
N VAL A 468 26.17 40.94 -37.62
CA VAL A 468 25.40 41.82 -36.70
C VAL A 468 25.95 41.64 -35.28
N PRO A 469 26.34 42.71 -34.55
CA PRO A 469 26.90 42.57 -33.21
C PRO A 469 25.88 42.11 -32.15
N SER A 470 26.33 41.29 -31.21
CA SER A 470 25.58 40.88 -30.04
C SER A 470 25.35 42.03 -29.06
N TRP A 471 24.12 42.17 -28.55
CA TRP A 471 23.83 43.07 -27.43
C TRP A 471 24.38 42.49 -26.13
N HIS A 472 25.48 43.04 -25.62
CA HIS A 472 25.89 42.85 -24.24
C HIS A 472 25.22 43.89 -23.34
N TRP A 473 24.39 43.43 -22.40
CA TRP A 473 23.97 44.24 -21.27
C TRP A 473 25.10 44.25 -20.22
N VAL A 474 25.80 45.37 -20.12
CA VAL A 474 26.76 45.65 -19.04
C VAL A 474 26.28 46.88 -18.27
N GLN A 475 26.15 46.73 -16.96
CA GLN A 475 25.82 47.83 -16.05
C GLN A 475 27.02 48.80 -15.94
N GLY A 476 26.76 50.10 -15.93
CA GLY A 476 27.78 51.12 -15.66
C GLY A 476 27.13 52.42 -15.14
N PRO A 477 27.54 52.93 -13.97
CA PRO A 477 27.03 54.19 -13.43
C PRO A 477 27.82 55.39 -13.97
N LEU A 478 27.22 56.58 -14.00
CA LEU A 478 27.95 57.83 -14.20
C LEU A 478 27.47 58.95 -13.28
N THR A 479 28.45 59.62 -12.70
CA THR A 479 28.35 60.66 -11.68
C THR A 479 28.78 62.02 -12.24
N TYR A 480 28.18 63.09 -11.70
CA TYR A 480 28.72 64.44 -11.58
C TYR A 480 29.08 65.24 -12.85
N PHE A 481 28.40 66.37 -13.01
CA PHE A 481 29.06 67.64 -13.37
C PHE A 481 28.59 68.73 -12.39
N HIS A 482 29.48 69.69 -12.11
CA HIS A 482 29.31 70.69 -11.05
C HIS A 482 29.55 72.08 -11.64
N SER A 483 28.66 73.06 -11.40
CA SER A 483 29.00 74.44 -11.01
C SER A 483 27.79 75.39 -10.95
N LEU A 484 27.55 75.95 -9.76
CA LEU A 484 27.40 77.38 -9.42
C LEU A 484 26.42 78.28 -10.24
N ALA A 485 25.62 79.18 -9.64
CA ALA A 485 25.30 79.44 -8.22
C ALA A 485 24.09 80.41 -8.12
N CYS A 486 23.43 80.48 -6.94
CA CYS A 486 22.66 81.61 -6.37
C CYS A 486 21.50 82.26 -7.18
N SER A 487 20.34 82.64 -6.62
CA SER A 487 19.89 82.67 -5.21
C SER A 487 18.38 82.99 -5.09
N LEU A 488 17.82 82.75 -3.89
CA LEU A 488 16.72 83.50 -3.23
C LEU A 488 15.27 83.51 -3.82
N SER A 489 14.42 82.74 -3.12
CA SER A 489 13.27 83.25 -2.33
C SER A 489 11.84 83.37 -2.93
N ARG A 490 10.87 83.16 -2.02
CA ARG A 490 9.42 83.50 -2.04
C ARG A 490 8.40 82.64 -2.85
N LYS A 491 7.67 81.80 -2.08
CA LYS A 491 6.18 81.66 -2.10
C LYS A 491 5.50 83.04 -1.82
N PRO A 492 4.16 83.27 -2.00
CA PRO A 492 3.05 82.30 -1.88
C PRO A 492 1.79 82.57 -2.79
N THR A 493 0.63 82.02 -2.37
CA THR A 493 -0.78 82.47 -2.64
C THR A 493 -1.36 82.24 -4.06
N PHE A 494 -2.64 81.90 -4.29
CA PHE A 494 -3.81 81.57 -3.43
C PHE A 494 -5.02 81.16 -4.30
N GLN A 495 -5.85 80.19 -3.86
CA GLN A 495 -7.28 79.97 -4.25
C GLN A 495 -7.68 79.82 -5.74
N SER A 496 -8.93 79.50 -6.12
CA SER A 496 -9.87 78.44 -5.69
C SER A 496 -11.16 78.55 -6.55
N SER A 497 -11.84 77.43 -6.85
CA SER A 497 -13.19 77.37 -7.47
C SER A 497 -13.30 78.00 -8.88
N GLY A 498 -14.29 77.70 -9.72
CA GLY A 498 -15.39 76.72 -9.64
C GLY A 498 -16.20 76.76 -10.95
N CYS A 499 -16.92 75.68 -11.28
CA CYS A 499 -17.93 75.70 -12.35
C CYS A 499 -19.13 76.57 -11.90
N PRO A 500 -19.94 77.15 -12.82
CA PRO A 500 -21.03 76.36 -13.43
C PRO A 500 -21.51 76.74 -14.86
N PHE A 501 -22.21 75.78 -15.49
CA PHE A 501 -23.34 75.92 -16.43
C PHE A 501 -23.22 76.78 -17.73
N LEU A 502 -23.47 76.15 -18.89
CA LEU A 502 -24.72 76.31 -19.67
C LEU A 502 -24.79 75.39 -20.92
N PHE A 503 -26.01 74.99 -21.30
CA PHE A 503 -26.38 74.31 -22.55
C PHE A 503 -26.44 75.32 -23.73
N PRO A 504 -26.39 74.85 -25.00
CA PRO A 504 -27.65 74.69 -25.75
C PRO A 504 -27.74 73.43 -26.63
N ALA A 505 -28.91 73.25 -27.26
CA ALA A 505 -29.30 72.06 -28.04
C ALA A 505 -28.82 72.07 -29.50
N GLY A 506 -28.91 70.91 -30.17
CA GLY A 506 -28.66 70.77 -31.61
C GLY A 506 -28.90 69.35 -32.14
N THR A 507 -30.12 69.06 -32.59
CA THR A 507 -30.46 67.83 -33.34
C THR A 507 -30.01 67.92 -34.80
N LEU A 508 -29.50 66.82 -35.37
CA LEU A 508 -29.71 66.49 -36.80
C LEU A 508 -29.36 65.02 -37.10
N THR A 509 -30.22 64.36 -37.88
CA THR A 509 -30.11 62.97 -38.37
C THR A 509 -29.69 62.93 -39.84
N LEU A 510 -28.85 61.98 -40.24
CA LEU A 510 -28.70 61.36 -41.58
C LEU A 510 -27.71 60.19 -41.40
N LEU A 511 -28.01 58.89 -41.55
CA LEU A 511 -28.49 58.08 -42.70
C LEU A 511 -27.55 58.00 -43.91
N VAL A 512 -26.81 56.88 -43.96
CA VAL A 512 -26.06 56.27 -45.09
C VAL A 512 -26.14 54.74 -44.77
N VAL A 513 -26.90 53.85 -45.44
CA VAL A 513 -26.86 53.39 -46.87
C VAL A 513 -25.50 52.74 -47.18
N GLU A 514 -25.32 51.48 -47.59
CA GLU A 514 -26.16 50.30 -47.89
C GLU A 514 -25.21 49.08 -47.94
N PHE A 515 -25.71 47.83 -47.81
CA PHE A 515 -25.57 46.73 -48.80
C PHE A 515 -25.87 45.33 -48.23
N SER A 516 -26.85 44.68 -48.87
CA SER A 516 -26.96 43.27 -49.34
C SER A 516 -25.82 42.29 -48.98
N TRP A 517 -26.04 40.97 -48.79
CA TRP A 517 -27.08 40.09 -49.34
C TRP A 517 -27.19 38.76 -48.54
N ALA A 518 -28.22 37.93 -48.81
CA ALA A 518 -28.46 36.59 -48.24
C ALA A 518 -27.69 35.49 -49.05
N PRO A 519 -27.86 34.14 -48.90
CA PRO A 519 -28.88 33.35 -48.16
C PRO A 519 -28.42 32.02 -47.47
N GLY A 520 -29.35 31.31 -46.80
CA GLY A 520 -29.32 29.83 -46.72
C GLY A 520 -29.57 29.18 -45.33
N PRO A 521 -30.28 28.01 -45.23
CA PRO A 521 -30.89 27.52 -43.97
C PRO A 521 -30.29 26.13 -43.55
N PRO A 522 -30.83 25.23 -42.65
CA PRO A 522 -32.25 24.88 -42.36
C PRO A 522 -32.68 24.71 -40.87
N ALA A 523 -33.98 24.42 -40.67
CA ALA A 523 -34.63 24.01 -39.41
C ALA A 523 -34.72 22.45 -39.29
N PRO A 524 -35.42 21.80 -38.31
CA PRO A 524 -36.88 21.90 -38.14
C PRO A 524 -37.53 21.68 -36.73
N MET A 525 -38.78 22.15 -36.61
CA MET A 525 -39.96 21.59 -35.90
C MET A 525 -39.94 21.19 -34.40
N ARG A 526 -40.93 21.74 -33.66
CA ARG A 526 -41.89 20.97 -32.83
C ARG A 526 -43.28 21.65 -32.84
N ALA A 527 -44.34 20.83 -32.76
CA ALA A 527 -45.70 21.20 -33.14
C ALA A 527 -46.62 21.57 -31.96
N TRP A 528 -47.75 22.21 -32.29
CA TRP A 528 -48.86 22.53 -31.37
C TRP A 528 -49.85 21.35 -31.22
N LEU A 529 -50.56 21.34 -30.09
CA LEU A 529 -51.84 20.65 -29.84
C LEU A 529 -52.83 21.70 -29.33
N PRO A 530 -54.14 21.59 -29.61
CA PRO A 530 -55.04 21.06 -28.56
C PRO A 530 -56.34 20.39 -29.08
N LEU A 531 -57.20 19.96 -28.12
CA LEU A 531 -58.63 19.56 -28.27
C LEU A 531 -58.87 18.17 -28.93
N LEU A 532 -59.89 17.35 -28.56
CA LEU A 532 -61.10 17.56 -27.75
C LEU A 532 -61.68 16.22 -27.20
N SER A 533 -62.41 16.31 -26.06
CA SER A 533 -63.56 15.49 -25.59
C SER A 533 -63.57 13.95 -25.61
N LEU A 534 -64.03 13.34 -24.50
CA LEU A 534 -65.32 12.60 -24.42
C LEU A 534 -65.66 12.18 -22.95
N THR A 535 -66.89 12.45 -22.51
CA THR A 535 -67.81 11.64 -21.62
C THR A 535 -67.27 10.76 -20.45
N SER A 536 -67.91 10.56 -19.29
CA SER A 536 -69.22 11.02 -18.74
C SER A 536 -69.46 10.50 -17.30
N PHE A 537 -70.26 11.25 -16.51
CA PHE A 537 -71.28 10.81 -15.52
C PHE A 537 -70.97 10.29 -14.08
N LEU A 538 -71.97 10.56 -13.20
CA LEU A 538 -72.26 10.05 -11.83
C LEU A 538 -71.36 10.59 -10.69
N SER A 539 -71.82 11.54 -9.85
CA SER A 539 -72.70 11.39 -8.66
C SER A 539 -72.16 10.43 -7.59
N ALA A 540 -72.10 10.74 -6.29
CA ALA A 540 -72.98 11.61 -5.51
C ALA A 540 -72.35 12.15 -4.19
N SER A 541 -73.01 13.20 -3.68
CA SER A 541 -73.25 13.57 -2.26
C SER A 541 -73.42 12.41 -1.25
N ALA A 542 -73.24 12.56 0.08
CA ALA A 542 -72.75 13.66 0.93
C ALA A 542 -72.53 13.19 2.41
N SER A 543 -71.77 13.98 3.19
CA SER A 543 -71.94 14.32 4.63
C SER A 543 -72.28 13.31 5.75
N THR A 544 -71.72 13.61 6.94
CA THR A 544 -72.07 13.25 8.37
C THR A 544 -71.12 12.24 9.03
N TRP A 545 -70.28 12.62 10.01
CA TRP A 545 -70.47 13.11 11.41
C TRP A 545 -70.42 11.99 12.48
N LEU A 546 -69.29 11.95 13.20
CA LEU A 546 -69.13 11.91 14.67
C LEU A 546 -69.71 10.77 15.55
N THR A 547 -68.89 10.40 16.56
CA THR A 547 -69.17 9.52 17.74
C THR A 547 -69.37 8.02 17.45
N GLY A 548 -68.99 7.08 18.33
CA GLY A 548 -68.28 7.19 19.62
C GLY A 548 -67.98 5.81 20.23
N HIS A 549 -67.17 5.78 21.29
CA HIS A 549 -66.79 4.65 22.17
C HIS A 549 -67.52 3.29 22.02
N LEU A 550 -66.75 2.20 22.01
CA LEU A 550 -66.71 1.26 23.15
C LEU A 550 -65.50 0.31 23.10
N SER A 551 -64.95 0.04 24.29
CA SER A 551 -63.82 -0.85 24.54
C SER A 551 -64.28 -2.27 24.86
N LEU A 552 -63.59 -3.30 24.36
CA LEU A 552 -63.53 -4.59 25.05
C LEU A 552 -62.23 -5.35 24.75
N PHE A 553 -61.68 -5.96 25.81
CA PHE A 553 -60.57 -6.91 25.76
C PHE A 553 -60.93 -8.17 24.95
N ILE A 554 -59.93 -8.80 24.34
CA ILE A 554 -59.64 -10.24 24.48
C ILE A 554 -58.15 -10.46 24.14
N HIS A 555 -57.60 -11.55 24.67
CA HIS A 555 -56.17 -11.82 24.85
C HIS A 555 -55.81 -13.16 24.18
N PHE A 556 -54.51 -13.43 24.00
CA PHE A 556 -53.85 -14.69 23.59
C PHE A 556 -53.66 -15.05 22.09
N SER A 557 -52.37 -15.28 21.78
CA SER A 557 -51.79 -16.36 20.95
C SER A 557 -52.15 -16.47 19.46
N THR A 558 -51.21 -16.76 18.55
CA THR A 558 -49.77 -17.16 18.66
C THR A 558 -48.90 -16.35 17.72
#